data_AF-A0A6G8AP76-F1
#
_entry.id   AF-A0A6G8AP76-F1
#
_cell.length_a   1.000
_cell.length_b   1.000
_cell.length_c   1.000
_cell.angle_alpha   90.00
_cell.angle_beta   90.00
_cell.angle_gamma   90.00
#
_symmetry.space_group_name_H-M   'P 1'
#
loop_
_entity.id
_entity.type
_entity.pdbx_description
1 polymer ?
#
loop_
_entity_poly.entity_id
_entity_poly.type
_entity_poly.pdbx_seq_one_letter_code
_entity_poly.pdbx_strand_id
1 'polypeptide(L)'
;MKKYGYLLLACAMLGQPMASLAVELNEAITIENNANETTEGQLVSDTNEIDLFSSDLLESTNQSGKEITTETNNRSEIIDSTTSQGVRENDELKWGTASVVVEGNKVIVSEGTISNEKPSKVKKAQIIEFGDNVKFPNDSSNLFQDLEKLNSFIGMNKIDTSNVTNMSYMFNSCKQLESLDLSNFNTTNVTNMNSMFSDSDKLKSLDLLNFNTANVKYMNNMFAYCYALSDINLSSFNTSNVESMGRMFSDCSVLFHLDLSSFDTLNADTSDMLNGYGGDEVEVKALTLGPKTSLKKSQLGNYNSGNSYTGMWINLAGGSEETPLGDNIWTSEEFMTNYDGSKDADTYIWLKNAASPGTTVNYEDEAGTSISDSEKFEGNVGTDYTSKAKEIPGYTLKEVAGKESGRLTYKEDVVTYVYTKNPVASPGVNVSYVDTKGTKLVDDVLLTGNEGDDYTAEQKTIEDYTFKEVKGEVSGKLTNELLEVTFVYTKEESGENNGNNGNNGNNGNNGNNGSNGNNGSNTNNGNDTNDVGSHKKTNKEDVKTLPQTNEQSSIWLSLVGIIVLFGGLVTRRKYL
;
A
#
# COMPACT_ATOMS: atom_id res chain seq x y z
N MET A 1 -7.99 11.46 36.68
CA MET A 1 -9.02 11.82 35.67
C MET A 1 -10.28 10.94 35.70
N LYS A 2 -10.21 9.61 35.45
CA LYS A 2 -11.40 8.74 35.22
C LYS A 2 -12.59 8.86 36.23
N LYS A 3 -12.35 9.24 37.49
CA LYS A 3 -13.40 9.42 38.53
C LYS A 3 -14.31 10.65 38.32
N TYR A 4 -13.86 11.67 37.57
CA TYR A 4 -14.57 12.96 37.45
C TYR A 4 -15.49 13.08 36.23
N GLY A 5 -15.25 12.32 35.15
CA GLY A 5 -16.05 12.40 33.92
C GLY A 5 -17.54 12.05 34.12
N TYR A 6 -17.83 11.07 34.98
CA TYR A 6 -19.20 10.69 35.33
C TYR A 6 -19.98 11.79 36.05
N LEU A 7 -19.30 12.69 36.79
CA LEU A 7 -19.95 13.75 37.55
C LEU A 7 -20.47 14.86 36.62
N LEU A 8 -19.69 15.26 35.60
CA LEU A 8 -20.15 16.20 34.56
C LEU A 8 -21.34 15.63 33.77
N LEU A 9 -21.29 14.33 33.42
CA LEU A 9 -22.34 13.69 32.65
C LEU A 9 -23.68 13.63 33.41
N ALA A 10 -23.64 13.45 34.74
CA ALA A 10 -24.82 13.52 35.60
C ALA A 10 -25.41 14.94 35.69
N CYS A 11 -24.55 15.97 35.81
CA CYS A 11 -25.01 17.37 35.88
C CYS A 11 -25.74 17.80 34.60
N ALA A 12 -25.29 17.35 33.43
CA ALA A 12 -25.93 17.66 32.15
C ALA A 12 -27.38 17.14 32.03
N MET A 13 -27.73 16.06 32.75
CA MET A 13 -29.08 15.48 32.73
C MET A 13 -30.04 16.12 33.75
N LEU A 14 -29.55 16.91 34.71
CA LEU A 14 -30.33 17.44 35.84
C LEU A 14 -30.51 18.96 35.83
N GLY A 15 -29.86 19.68 34.91
CA GLY A 15 -30.20 21.08 34.59
C GLY A 15 -29.96 22.11 35.70
N GLN A 16 -29.10 21.83 36.67
CA GLN A 16 -28.79 22.75 37.78
C GLN A 16 -27.62 23.70 37.46
N PRO A 17 -27.62 24.94 38.01
CA PRO A 17 -26.61 25.94 37.71
C PRO A 17 -25.25 25.63 38.36
N MET A 18 -24.20 25.63 37.53
CA MET A 18 -22.78 25.36 37.89
C MET A 18 -22.25 26.10 39.12
N ALA A 19 -22.80 27.26 39.48
CA ALA A 19 -22.32 28.08 40.59
C ALA A 19 -22.43 27.39 41.97
N SER A 20 -23.33 26.43 42.15
CA SER A 20 -23.51 25.76 43.46
C SER A 20 -22.41 24.73 43.77
N LEU A 21 -21.81 24.12 42.75
CA LEU A 21 -20.84 23.02 42.93
C LEU A 21 -19.45 23.50 43.38
N ALA A 22 -19.11 24.77 43.14
CA ALA A 22 -17.79 25.32 43.44
C ALA A 22 -17.47 25.40 44.94
N VAL A 23 -18.50 25.42 45.80
CA VAL A 23 -18.34 25.42 47.27
C VAL A 23 -18.09 23.99 47.77
N GLU A 24 -18.94 23.04 47.38
CA GLU A 24 -18.86 21.64 47.84
C GLU A 24 -17.59 20.92 47.35
N LEU A 25 -17.10 21.20 46.12
CA LEU A 25 -15.84 20.63 45.65
C LEU A 25 -14.64 21.08 46.50
N ASN A 26 -14.64 22.33 46.98
CA ASN A 26 -13.51 22.89 47.70
C ASN A 26 -13.41 22.34 49.14
N GLU A 27 -14.55 22.05 49.78
CA GLU A 27 -14.59 21.35 51.07
C GLU A 27 -14.14 19.89 50.92
N ALA A 28 -14.58 19.18 49.86
CA ALA A 28 -14.17 17.80 49.61
C ALA A 28 -12.65 17.64 49.40
N ILE A 29 -12.03 18.52 48.60
CA ILE A 29 -10.57 18.54 48.37
C ILE A 29 -9.79 18.83 49.66
N THR A 30 -10.36 19.61 50.59
CA THR A 30 -9.73 19.91 51.88
C THR A 30 -9.77 18.71 52.84
N ILE A 31 -10.72 17.78 52.68
CA ILE A 31 -10.82 16.56 53.50
C ILE A 31 -9.86 15.47 53.00
N GLU A 32 -9.78 15.24 51.69
CA GLU A 32 -8.96 14.14 51.13
C GLU A 32 -7.45 14.36 51.37
N ASN A 33 -6.97 15.61 51.33
CA ASN A 33 -5.57 15.95 51.63
C ASN A 33 -5.15 15.71 53.09
N ASN A 34 -6.06 15.92 54.06
CA ASN A 34 -5.77 15.70 55.48
C ASN A 34 -5.74 14.21 55.89
N ALA A 35 -6.14 13.29 55.01
CA ALA A 35 -6.15 11.86 55.28
C ALA A 35 -4.82 11.15 54.96
N ASN A 36 -3.98 11.72 54.08
CA ASN A 36 -2.78 11.05 53.54
C ASN A 36 -1.49 11.25 54.35
N GLU A 37 -1.45 12.11 55.38
CA GLU A 37 -0.22 12.32 56.18
C GLU A 37 0.03 11.24 57.26
N THR A 38 -0.87 10.26 57.46
CA THR A 38 -0.81 9.35 58.62
C THR A 38 -0.90 7.84 58.34
N THR A 39 -0.36 7.33 57.23
CA THR A 39 0.21 5.95 57.15
C THR A 39 1.01 5.74 55.86
N GLU A 40 2.33 5.65 55.94
CA GLU A 40 3.06 4.36 56.00
C GLU A 40 4.55 4.61 56.26
N GLY A 41 5.24 3.61 56.80
CA GLY A 41 6.67 3.70 57.11
C GLY A 41 7.44 2.49 56.59
N GLN A 42 8.63 2.76 56.07
CA GLN A 42 9.77 1.85 56.08
C GLN A 42 9.62 0.53 55.30
N LEU A 43 9.80 0.61 53.97
CA LEU A 43 10.60 -0.38 53.24
C LEU A 43 11.76 0.33 52.55
N VAL A 44 12.93 -0.32 52.57
CA VAL A 44 14.20 0.21 52.03
C VAL A 44 14.71 -0.76 50.97
N SER A 45 15.00 -0.24 49.77
CA SER A 45 15.82 -0.90 48.76
C SER A 45 16.46 0.16 47.87
N ASP A 46 17.78 0.26 47.89
CA ASP A 46 18.53 1.28 47.15
C ASP A 46 18.56 1.00 45.65
N THR A 47 18.23 2.02 44.84
CA THR A 47 18.76 2.19 43.48
C THR A 47 19.00 3.68 43.26
N ASN A 48 20.25 4.05 42.97
CA ASN A 48 20.59 5.43 42.60
C ASN A 48 19.99 5.76 41.23
N GLU A 49 19.43 6.96 41.10
CA GLU A 49 19.34 7.63 39.80
C GLU A 49 20.76 7.86 39.26
N ILE A 50 20.98 7.57 37.99
CA ILE A 50 22.20 7.95 37.27
C ILE A 50 21.78 8.60 35.96
N ASP A 51 21.93 9.93 35.90
CA ASP A 51 21.90 10.69 34.64
C ASP A 51 22.94 10.11 33.67
N LEU A 52 22.49 9.66 32.49
CA LEU A 52 23.37 9.21 31.41
C LEU A 52 23.10 9.95 30.10
N PHE A 53 23.42 11.25 30.12
CA PHE A 53 23.81 11.95 28.90
C PHE A 53 25.14 11.38 28.38
N SER A 54 25.12 10.64 27.27
CA SER A 54 26.10 10.79 26.18
C SER A 54 25.75 9.99 24.94
N SER A 55 26.10 10.55 23.79
CA SER A 55 26.01 9.94 22.46
C SER A 55 27.03 8.83 22.25
N ASP A 56 26.57 7.67 21.76
CA ASP A 56 27.42 6.79 20.96
C ASP A 56 27.51 7.33 19.53
N LEU A 57 28.68 7.83 19.13
CA LEU A 57 29.03 7.98 17.71
C LEU A 57 30.43 7.40 17.49
N LEU A 58 30.53 6.51 16.51
CA LEU A 58 31.74 5.77 16.19
C LEU A 58 32.76 6.66 15.47
N GLU A 59 33.95 6.84 16.06
CA GLU A 59 35.15 7.21 15.30
C GLU A 59 36.24 6.15 15.43
N SER A 60 36.75 5.71 14.28
CA SER A 60 37.93 4.86 14.18
C SER A 60 39.17 5.71 13.88
N THR A 61 40.23 5.56 14.67
CA THR A 61 41.61 5.67 14.17
C THR A 61 42.60 4.93 15.08
N ASN A 62 43.80 4.67 14.57
CA ASN A 62 44.76 3.75 15.17
C ASN A 62 46.04 4.45 15.69
N GLN A 63 46.63 3.80 16.69
CA GLN A 63 48.08 3.76 17.02
C GLN A 63 48.78 4.92 17.75
N SER A 64 49.80 4.47 18.51
CA SER A 64 50.92 5.21 19.12
C SER A 64 50.54 6.11 20.31
N GLY A 65 50.86 5.78 21.56
CA GLY A 65 51.71 4.69 22.07
C GLY A 65 53.10 5.18 22.52
N LYS A 66 53.14 5.99 23.58
CA LYS A 66 54.39 6.36 24.26
C LYS A 66 54.16 6.66 25.73
N GLU A 67 54.75 5.87 26.61
CA GLU A 67 54.89 6.22 28.03
C GLU A 67 55.89 7.36 28.21
N ILE A 68 55.74 8.14 29.30
CA ILE A 68 56.82 8.55 30.20
C ILE A 68 56.21 9.13 31.49
N THR A 69 56.86 8.86 32.63
CA THR A 69 56.53 9.33 33.99
C THR A 69 56.94 10.81 34.17
N THR A 70 56.40 11.61 35.11
CA THR A 70 56.65 11.51 36.57
C THR A 70 55.74 12.40 37.45
N GLU A 71 55.48 11.89 38.66
CA GLU A 71 55.49 12.59 39.95
C GLU A 71 54.87 14.00 40.12
N THR A 72 53.66 14.01 40.67
CA THR A 72 53.28 14.71 41.92
C THR A 72 54.16 15.86 42.42
N ASN A 73 53.61 17.07 42.54
CA ASN A 73 54.06 18.04 43.54
C ASN A 73 52.88 18.87 44.10
N ASN A 74 52.49 18.60 45.35
CA ASN A 74 51.58 19.46 46.11
C ASN A 74 52.39 20.56 46.82
N ARG A 75 52.09 21.83 46.54
CA ARG A 75 52.39 22.94 47.45
C ARG A 75 51.34 24.05 47.32
N SER A 76 50.41 24.06 48.26
CA SER A 76 49.53 25.21 48.49
C SER A 76 50.31 26.30 49.21
N GLU A 77 50.47 27.48 48.60
CA GLU A 77 50.94 28.67 49.32
C GLU A 77 50.07 29.89 49.03
N ILE A 78 49.49 30.39 50.14
CA ILE A 78 49.23 31.80 50.45
C ILE A 78 48.24 32.56 49.54
N ILE A 79 47.07 32.79 50.14
CA ILE A 79 46.21 33.93 49.80
C ILE A 79 46.92 35.20 50.27
N ASP A 80 47.24 36.11 49.36
CA ASP A 80 47.40 37.54 49.68
C ASP A 80 46.24 38.30 49.01
N SER A 81 45.59 39.16 49.79
CA SER A 81 44.37 39.87 49.41
C SER A 81 44.50 41.34 49.75
N THR A 82 45.13 42.12 48.87
CA THR A 82 45.09 43.59 48.93
C THR A 82 44.61 44.20 47.61
N THR A 83 43.46 44.86 47.71
CA THR A 83 42.74 45.60 46.68
C THR A 83 43.60 46.52 45.82
N SER A 84 43.39 46.46 44.49
CA SER A 84 43.67 47.57 43.58
C SER A 84 42.47 47.79 42.64
N GLN A 85 42.01 49.04 42.59
CA GLN A 85 41.20 49.67 41.54
C GLN A 85 39.97 48.90 40.99
N GLY A 86 38.77 49.41 41.30
CA GLY A 86 37.55 49.00 40.61
C GLY A 86 37.56 49.44 39.14
N VAL A 87 37.69 48.48 38.23
CA VAL A 87 37.46 48.68 36.79
C VAL A 87 35.97 48.90 36.56
N ARG A 88 35.62 49.83 35.65
CA ARG A 88 34.23 50.08 35.24
C ARG A 88 33.82 49.12 34.12
N GLU A 89 33.64 47.85 34.42
CA GLU A 89 33.11 46.87 33.46
C GLU A 89 31.57 46.98 33.39
N ASN A 90 31.11 48.10 32.83
CA ASN A 90 29.90 48.13 32.01
C ASN A 90 30.26 47.57 30.61
N ASP A 91 30.88 46.38 30.59
CA ASP A 91 31.19 45.69 29.35
C ASP A 91 29.87 45.33 28.69
N GLU A 92 29.64 45.87 27.49
CA GLU A 92 28.46 45.57 26.70
C GLU A 92 28.39 44.06 26.47
N LEU A 93 27.40 43.39 27.06
CA LEU A 93 27.20 41.96 26.88
C LEU A 93 27.13 41.67 25.38
N LYS A 94 28.06 40.87 24.85
CA LYS A 94 28.07 40.49 23.43
C LYS A 94 27.44 39.12 23.23
N TRP A 95 26.87 38.91 22.05
CA TRP A 95 26.53 37.61 21.51
C TRP A 95 27.06 37.59 20.07
N GLY A 96 28.13 36.83 19.83
CA GLY A 96 28.97 37.03 18.65
C GLY A 96 29.49 38.47 18.60
N THR A 97 29.23 39.20 17.50
CA THR A 97 29.56 40.63 17.37
C THR A 97 28.42 41.57 17.78
N ALA A 98 27.20 41.07 17.99
CA ALA A 98 26.04 41.88 18.36
C ALA A 98 26.09 42.34 19.84
N SER A 99 25.69 43.59 20.10
CA SER A 99 25.44 44.08 21.47
C SER A 99 24.12 43.55 22.01
N VAL A 100 24.10 43.17 23.29
CA VAL A 100 22.94 42.62 23.98
C VAL A 100 22.59 43.46 25.22
N VAL A 101 21.32 43.84 25.35
CA VAL A 101 20.74 44.46 26.55
C VAL A 101 19.77 43.48 27.19
N VAL A 102 19.70 43.44 28.52
CA VAL A 102 18.87 42.49 29.27
C VAL A 102 17.94 43.25 30.22
N GLU A 103 16.64 43.22 29.92
CA GLU A 103 15.57 43.91 30.64
C GLU A 103 14.75 42.88 31.42
N GLY A 104 15.21 42.55 32.63
CA GLY A 104 14.63 41.46 33.42
C GLY A 104 14.86 40.11 32.75
N ASN A 105 13.79 39.53 32.18
CA ASN A 105 13.83 38.27 31.41
C ASN A 105 13.72 38.50 29.89
N LYS A 106 13.64 39.76 29.42
CA LYS A 106 13.72 40.12 28.00
C LYS A 106 15.18 40.32 27.61
N VAL A 107 15.57 39.80 26.46
CA VAL A 107 16.87 40.00 25.83
C VAL A 107 16.67 40.80 24.55
N ILE A 108 17.38 41.91 24.39
CA ILE A 108 17.36 42.73 23.17
C ILE A 108 18.73 42.59 22.50
N VAL A 109 18.76 42.18 21.24
CA VAL A 109 19.96 41.94 20.43
C VAL A 109 20.05 43.02 19.35
N SER A 110 21.11 43.83 19.38
CA SER A 110 21.38 44.89 18.39
C SER A 110 21.97 44.32 17.11
N GLU A 111 22.20 45.16 16.09
CA GLU A 111 22.87 44.76 14.85
C GLU A 111 24.21 44.03 15.08
N GLY A 112 24.53 43.08 14.19
CA GLY A 112 25.73 42.23 14.30
C GLY A 112 25.42 40.78 13.94
N THR A 113 26.43 39.90 14.05
CA THR A 113 26.29 38.47 13.82
C THR A 113 26.34 37.75 15.16
N ILE A 114 25.32 36.97 15.51
CA ILE A 114 25.32 36.14 16.73
C ILE A 114 26.12 34.84 16.55
N SER A 115 26.35 34.10 17.63
CA SER A 115 27.16 32.87 17.65
C SER A 115 26.47 31.76 18.44
N ASN A 116 26.85 30.50 18.24
CA ASN A 116 26.25 29.38 18.98
C ASN A 116 26.64 29.39 20.48
N GLU A 117 27.70 30.15 20.83
CA GLU A 117 28.10 30.50 22.20
C GLU A 117 27.11 31.51 22.84
N LYS A 118 25.89 31.06 23.12
CA LYS A 118 24.83 31.86 23.75
C LYS A 118 25.21 32.31 25.18
N PRO A 119 25.22 33.62 25.50
CA PRO A 119 25.63 34.11 26.82
C PRO A 119 24.73 33.60 27.97
N SER A 120 25.30 33.45 29.17
CA SER A 120 24.61 32.89 30.36
C SER A 120 23.38 33.67 30.84
N LYS A 121 23.18 34.91 30.37
CA LYS A 121 21.95 35.68 30.55
C LYS A 121 20.86 35.30 29.55
N VAL A 122 21.24 35.02 28.29
CA VAL A 122 20.32 34.57 27.22
C VAL A 122 19.75 33.19 27.54
N LYS A 123 20.53 32.31 28.19
CA LYS A 123 20.06 31.03 28.76
C LYS A 123 18.93 31.13 29.79
N LYS A 124 18.46 32.34 30.13
CA LYS A 124 17.35 32.60 31.06
C LYS A 124 16.27 33.50 30.44
N ALA A 125 16.34 33.77 29.13
CA ALA A 125 15.37 34.60 28.43
C ALA A 125 13.97 33.97 28.45
N GLN A 126 12.96 34.84 28.59
CA GLN A 126 11.57 34.52 28.28
C GLN A 126 11.14 35.13 26.94
N ILE A 127 11.79 36.23 26.54
CA ILE A 127 11.56 36.93 25.26
C ILE A 127 12.93 37.29 24.67
N ILE A 128 13.12 37.04 23.37
CA ILE A 128 14.26 37.56 22.60
C ILE A 128 13.72 38.56 21.56
N GLU A 129 14.25 39.77 21.54
CA GLU A 129 13.93 40.81 20.57
C GLU A 129 15.14 41.12 19.70
N PHE A 130 14.99 40.98 18.39
CA PHE A 130 16.02 41.33 17.40
C PHE A 130 15.85 42.77 16.90
N GLY A 131 16.96 43.50 16.91
CA GLY A 131 17.13 44.76 16.18
C GLY A 131 17.28 44.52 14.68
N ASP A 132 17.52 45.59 13.93
CA ASP A 132 17.69 45.51 12.48
C ASP A 132 19.04 44.87 12.10
N ASN A 133 19.06 44.09 11.02
CA ASN A 133 20.26 43.44 10.46
C ASN A 133 20.99 42.45 11.39
N VAL A 134 20.28 41.73 12.26
CA VAL A 134 20.88 40.65 13.08
C VAL A 134 21.15 39.43 12.19
N LYS A 135 22.41 39.04 12.06
CA LYS A 135 22.83 37.92 11.20
C LYS A 135 22.98 36.64 11.99
N PHE A 136 22.44 35.55 11.45
CA PHE A 136 22.66 34.22 11.99
C PHE A 136 23.96 33.62 11.42
N PRO A 137 24.77 32.91 12.24
CA PRO A 137 26.06 32.36 11.80
C PRO A 137 25.89 31.23 10.77
N ASN A 138 26.89 31.02 9.90
CA ASN A 138 26.82 30.01 8.83
C ASN A 138 26.46 28.59 9.36
N ASP A 139 27.12 28.17 10.43
CA ASP A 139 26.60 27.13 11.32
C ASP A 139 25.79 27.79 12.43
N SER A 140 24.46 27.66 12.38
CA SER A 140 23.52 28.12 13.42
C SER A 140 22.97 26.96 14.25
N SER A 141 23.72 25.86 14.37
CA SER A 141 23.30 24.75 15.21
C SER A 141 23.21 25.13 16.68
N ASN A 142 22.23 24.54 17.37
CA ASN A 142 22.01 24.70 18.81
C ASN A 142 21.71 26.14 19.27
N LEU A 143 21.48 27.10 18.35
CA LEU A 143 21.51 28.55 18.63
C LEU A 143 20.51 29.00 19.72
N PHE A 144 19.29 28.46 19.71
CA PHE A 144 18.26 28.67 20.74
C PHE A 144 17.93 27.38 21.53
N GLN A 145 18.78 26.34 21.42
CA GLN A 145 18.62 25.09 22.17
C GLN A 145 18.57 25.33 23.68
N ASP A 146 17.78 24.54 24.41
CA ASP A 146 17.63 24.55 25.87
C ASP A 146 17.20 25.91 26.45
N LEU A 147 16.59 26.77 25.63
CA LEU A 147 15.92 27.97 26.09
C LEU A 147 14.51 27.63 26.59
N GLU A 148 14.41 26.68 27.52
CA GLU A 148 13.15 26.09 28.05
C GLU A 148 12.16 27.11 28.63
N LYS A 149 12.55 28.37 28.83
CA LYS A 149 11.68 29.44 29.36
C LYS A 149 11.24 30.46 28.31
N LEU A 150 11.82 30.38 27.10
CA LEU A 150 11.52 31.24 25.97
C LEU A 150 10.11 30.91 25.45
N ASN A 151 9.29 31.95 25.35
CA ASN A 151 7.90 31.84 24.89
C ASN A 151 7.56 32.82 23.75
N SER A 152 8.47 33.73 23.41
CA SER A 152 8.27 34.70 22.34
C SER A 152 9.59 35.17 21.72
N PHE A 153 9.57 35.33 20.40
CA PHE A 153 10.52 36.15 19.67
C PHE A 153 9.82 37.42 19.17
N ILE A 154 10.56 38.53 19.12
CA ILE A 154 10.14 39.81 18.53
C ILE A 154 11.18 40.19 17.47
N GLY A 155 10.73 40.69 16.32
CA GLY A 155 11.64 41.10 15.23
C GLY A 155 12.22 39.95 14.40
N MET A 156 11.55 38.80 14.34
CA MET A 156 11.95 37.69 13.44
C MET A 156 12.04 38.12 11.96
N ASN A 157 11.31 39.18 11.57
CA ASN A 157 11.38 39.81 10.25
C ASN A 157 12.61 40.71 10.02
N LYS A 158 13.56 40.74 10.96
CA LYS A 158 14.78 41.60 10.94
C LYS A 158 16.09 40.82 10.89
N ILE A 159 16.01 39.49 10.91
CA ILE A 159 17.17 38.59 10.89
C ILE A 159 17.61 38.29 9.44
N ASP A 160 18.87 37.93 9.27
CA ASP A 160 19.43 37.42 8.01
C ASP A 160 19.95 35.99 8.21
N THR A 161 19.22 35.02 7.64
CA THR A 161 19.62 33.59 7.60
C THR A 161 20.21 33.17 6.24
N SER A 162 20.41 34.09 5.29
CA SER A 162 20.75 33.74 3.90
C SER A 162 22.07 32.98 3.73
N ASN A 163 22.97 33.09 4.71
CA ASN A 163 24.27 32.43 4.74
C ASN A 163 24.29 31.16 5.62
N VAL A 164 23.16 30.73 6.19
CA VAL A 164 23.07 29.57 7.07
C VAL A 164 23.05 28.28 6.25
N THR A 165 23.96 27.35 6.58
CA THR A 165 24.02 25.99 6.00
C THR A 165 23.62 24.90 7.00
N ASN A 166 23.69 25.17 8.30
CA ASN A 166 23.29 24.23 9.35
C ASN A 166 22.30 24.88 10.33
N MET A 167 21.15 24.23 10.55
CA MET A 167 20.09 24.63 11.49
C MET A 167 19.78 23.51 12.51
N SER A 168 20.64 22.50 12.64
CA SER A 168 20.40 21.37 13.54
C SER A 168 20.22 21.82 15.00
N TYR A 169 19.22 21.30 15.70
CA TYR A 169 18.87 21.65 17.09
C TYR A 169 18.59 23.15 17.32
N MET A 170 18.34 23.96 16.27
CA MET A 170 18.24 25.42 16.39
C MET A 170 17.22 25.89 17.44
N PHE A 171 16.05 25.25 17.51
CA PHE A 171 14.98 25.52 18.49
C PHE A 171 14.67 24.29 19.36
N ASN A 172 15.60 23.34 19.50
CA ASN A 172 15.39 22.15 20.32
C ASN A 172 15.20 22.52 21.81
N SER A 173 14.35 21.77 22.52
CA SER A 173 14.05 21.98 23.93
C SER A 173 13.37 23.34 24.24
N CYS A 174 12.72 23.98 23.26
CA CYS A 174 12.03 25.27 23.44
C CYS A 174 10.63 25.10 24.07
N LYS A 175 10.55 24.37 25.19
CA LYS A 175 9.33 23.86 25.84
C LYS A 175 8.22 24.87 26.20
N GLN A 176 8.45 26.18 26.09
CA GLN A 176 7.43 27.21 26.35
C GLN A 176 7.02 28.02 25.10
N LEU A 177 7.54 27.68 23.93
CA LEU A 177 7.25 28.34 22.66
C LEU A 177 5.98 27.75 22.03
N GLU A 178 4.88 28.50 22.03
CA GLU A 178 3.60 28.04 21.46
C GLU A 178 3.47 28.29 19.95
N SER A 179 4.22 29.26 19.41
CA SER A 179 4.26 29.61 17.99
C SER A 179 5.58 30.30 17.63
N LEU A 180 5.95 30.26 16.34
CA LEU A 180 7.19 30.82 15.83
C LEU A 180 6.97 31.39 14.43
N ASP A 181 7.35 32.66 14.22
CA ASP A 181 7.37 33.27 12.89
C ASP A 181 8.66 32.88 12.15
N LEU A 182 8.50 32.04 11.12
CA LEU A 182 9.56 31.57 10.23
C LEU A 182 9.50 32.22 8.85
N SER A 183 8.57 33.14 8.59
CA SER A 183 8.28 33.68 7.24
C SER A 183 9.48 34.34 6.53
N ASN A 184 10.45 34.82 7.31
CA ASN A 184 11.66 35.48 6.81
C ASN A 184 12.90 34.55 6.77
N PHE A 185 12.75 33.27 7.11
CA PHE A 185 13.82 32.29 6.94
C PHE A 185 14.10 32.06 5.45
N ASN A 186 15.35 32.27 5.07
CA ASN A 186 15.92 31.71 3.85
C ASN A 186 16.65 30.41 4.22
N THR A 187 16.19 29.28 3.66
CA THR A 187 16.78 27.95 3.86
C THR A 187 17.49 27.41 2.62
N THR A 188 17.65 28.16 1.52
CA THR A 188 18.11 27.60 0.24
C THR A 188 19.51 26.98 0.30
N ASN A 189 20.33 27.38 1.27
CA ASN A 189 21.69 26.89 1.47
C ASN A 189 21.78 25.82 2.59
N VAL A 190 20.68 25.50 3.28
CA VAL A 190 20.66 24.59 4.43
C VAL A 190 20.78 23.13 3.98
N THR A 191 21.72 22.42 4.57
CA THR A 191 21.98 20.99 4.32
C THR A 191 21.61 20.10 5.51
N ASN A 192 21.41 20.68 6.70
CA ASN A 192 21.12 19.94 7.94
C ASN A 192 20.06 20.67 8.79
N MET A 193 18.97 19.95 9.09
CA MET A 193 17.83 20.35 9.93
C MET A 193 17.53 19.30 11.03
N ASN A 194 18.50 18.42 11.37
CA ASN A 194 18.35 17.42 12.44
C ASN A 194 17.83 18.08 13.74
N SER A 195 16.78 17.53 14.32
CA SER A 195 16.21 17.94 15.61
C SER A 195 15.80 19.42 15.68
N MET A 196 15.56 20.11 14.55
CA MET A 196 15.42 21.57 14.51
C MET A 196 14.37 22.13 15.49
N PHE A 197 13.27 21.42 15.72
CA PHE A 197 12.19 21.81 16.65
C PHE A 197 11.95 20.77 17.77
N SER A 198 12.76 19.71 17.85
CA SER A 198 12.57 18.58 18.77
C SER A 198 12.41 19.01 20.24
N ASP A 199 11.61 18.31 21.04
CA ASP A 199 11.39 18.59 22.48
C ASP A 199 10.79 20.00 22.74
N SER A 200 9.99 20.50 21.79
CA SER A 200 9.24 21.76 21.92
C SER A 200 7.78 21.50 22.31
N ASP A 201 7.56 20.92 23.50
CA ASP A 201 6.28 20.42 24.05
C ASP A 201 5.01 21.18 23.65
N LYS A 202 5.10 22.52 23.60
CA LYS A 202 3.98 23.45 23.44
C LYS A 202 3.73 23.94 22.01
N LEU A 203 4.59 23.60 21.06
CA LEU A 203 4.53 24.10 19.69
C LEU A 203 3.37 23.45 18.94
N LYS A 204 2.32 24.22 18.63
CA LYS A 204 1.04 23.67 18.13
C LYS A 204 0.98 23.44 16.63
N SER A 205 1.68 24.27 15.88
CA SER A 205 1.76 24.29 14.43
C SER A 205 2.94 25.17 13.97
N LEU A 206 3.38 24.99 12.72
CA LEU A 206 4.39 25.82 12.06
C LEU A 206 3.97 26.10 10.62
N ASP A 207 4.20 27.32 10.14
CA ASP A 207 4.21 27.61 8.70
C ASP A 207 5.64 27.37 8.17
N LEU A 208 5.75 26.41 7.25
CA LEU A 208 7.00 26.02 6.57
C LEU A 208 6.87 26.14 5.04
N LEU A 209 5.87 26.85 4.53
CA LEU A 209 5.64 26.97 3.07
C LEU A 209 6.74 27.74 2.34
N ASN A 210 7.55 28.53 3.06
CA ASN A 210 8.76 29.19 2.55
C ASN A 210 10.02 28.32 2.62
N PHE A 211 10.01 27.15 3.27
CA PHE A 211 11.19 26.30 3.39
C PHE A 211 11.50 25.61 2.06
N ASN A 212 12.67 25.90 1.53
CA ASN A 212 13.29 25.10 0.46
C ASN A 212 14.19 24.05 1.12
N THR A 213 13.81 22.77 1.03
CA THR A 213 14.57 21.64 1.58
C THR A 213 15.40 20.89 0.53
N ALA A 214 15.46 21.36 -0.72
CA ALA A 214 16.05 20.58 -1.84
C ALA A 214 17.56 20.30 -1.68
N ASN A 215 18.26 21.01 -0.79
CA ASN A 215 19.67 20.78 -0.45
C ASN A 215 19.87 20.05 0.89
N VAL A 216 18.79 19.73 1.62
CA VAL A 216 18.83 19.09 2.94
C VAL A 216 19.16 17.60 2.79
N LYS A 217 20.18 17.17 3.53
CA LYS A 217 20.62 15.77 3.67
C LYS A 217 20.09 15.11 4.92
N TYR A 218 19.95 15.85 6.02
CA TYR A 218 19.64 15.32 7.34
C TYR A 218 18.51 16.09 8.01
N MET A 219 17.44 15.39 8.40
CA MET A 219 16.27 15.93 9.11
C MET A 219 15.72 14.93 10.16
N ASN A 220 16.62 14.13 10.76
CA ASN A 220 16.29 13.20 11.84
C ASN A 220 15.68 13.94 13.02
N ASN A 221 14.68 13.35 13.67
CA ASN A 221 14.01 13.91 14.86
C ASN A 221 13.46 15.34 14.68
N MET A 222 13.26 15.86 13.45
CA MET A 222 13.02 17.30 13.20
C MET A 222 11.87 17.88 14.04
N PHE A 223 10.81 17.10 14.27
CA PHE A 223 9.65 17.43 15.10
C PHE A 223 9.44 16.43 16.27
N ALA A 224 10.45 15.63 16.63
CA ALA A 224 10.29 14.62 17.67
C ALA A 224 9.87 15.23 19.02
N TYR A 225 9.06 14.52 19.79
CA TYR A 225 8.56 14.95 21.11
C TYR A 225 7.80 16.30 21.09
N CYS A 226 7.29 16.73 19.94
CA CYS A 226 6.43 17.92 19.85
C CYS A 226 4.99 17.56 20.24
N TYR A 227 4.76 17.27 21.52
CA TYR A 227 3.49 16.69 22.03
C TYR A 227 2.22 17.53 21.78
N ALA A 228 2.34 18.84 21.46
CA ALA A 228 1.21 19.70 21.09
C ALA A 228 1.04 19.90 19.56
N LEU A 229 1.95 19.40 18.73
CA LEU A 229 1.93 19.58 17.27
C LEU A 229 0.78 18.78 16.67
N SER A 230 -0.28 19.48 16.26
CA SER A 230 -1.54 18.86 15.80
C SER A 230 -1.82 19.06 14.31
N ASP A 231 -1.09 19.97 13.66
CA ASP A 231 -1.11 20.20 12.22
C ASP A 231 0.29 20.62 11.73
N ILE A 232 0.72 20.09 10.58
CA ILE A 232 1.97 20.48 9.91
C ILE A 232 1.84 20.35 8.39
N ASN A 233 2.08 21.44 7.66
CA ASN A 233 2.05 21.43 6.20
C ASN A 233 3.47 21.26 5.62
N LEU A 234 3.70 20.13 4.95
CA LEU A 234 4.98 19.72 4.37
C LEU A 234 4.96 19.66 2.84
N SER A 235 3.94 20.25 2.21
CA SER A 235 3.79 20.28 0.74
C SER A 235 4.92 21.01 0.00
N SER A 236 5.65 21.90 0.70
CA SER A 236 6.86 22.57 0.21
C SER A 236 8.13 21.69 0.23
N PHE A 237 8.13 20.58 0.99
CA PHE A 237 9.33 19.77 1.19
C PHE A 237 9.65 18.94 -0.06
N ASN A 238 10.86 19.12 -0.58
CA ASN A 238 11.50 18.18 -1.47
C ASN A 238 12.53 17.37 -0.68
N THR A 239 12.32 16.06 -0.54
CA THR A 239 13.21 15.16 0.20
C THR A 239 14.12 14.31 -0.69
N SER A 240 14.17 14.54 -2.02
CA SER A 240 14.89 13.66 -2.96
C SER A 240 16.40 13.53 -2.73
N ASN A 241 16.98 14.44 -1.93
CA ASN A 241 18.40 14.48 -1.57
C ASN A 241 18.63 14.17 -0.06
N VAL A 242 17.58 13.80 0.67
CA VAL A 242 17.67 13.46 2.10
C VAL A 242 18.23 12.05 2.26
N GLU A 243 19.36 11.98 2.93
CA GLU A 243 20.04 10.73 3.29
C GLU A 243 19.39 10.11 4.54
N SER A 244 18.87 10.91 5.47
CA SER A 244 18.37 10.43 6.76
C SER A 244 17.32 11.36 7.40
N MET A 245 16.18 10.77 7.77
CA MET A 245 14.99 11.38 8.36
C MET A 245 14.35 10.47 9.43
N GLY A 246 15.18 9.67 10.12
CA GLY A 246 14.71 8.78 11.18
C GLY A 246 14.08 9.54 12.34
N ARG A 247 13.07 8.95 12.97
CA ARG A 247 12.30 9.53 14.11
C ARG A 247 11.73 10.94 13.86
N MET A 248 11.56 11.36 12.61
CA MET A 248 11.19 12.74 12.25
C MET A 248 9.93 13.26 12.96
N PHE A 249 8.94 12.39 13.19
CA PHE A 249 7.69 12.68 13.91
C PHE A 249 7.51 11.80 15.15
N SER A 250 8.62 11.32 15.75
CA SER A 250 8.55 10.49 16.96
C SER A 250 7.76 11.21 18.03
N ASP A 251 6.84 10.52 18.70
CA ASP A 251 6.13 11.05 19.87
C ASP A 251 5.26 12.31 19.60
N CYS A 252 4.91 12.56 18.33
CA CYS A 252 3.94 13.60 17.94
C CYS A 252 2.49 13.16 18.26
N SER A 253 2.20 12.91 19.54
CA SER A 253 1.03 12.16 20.03
C SER A 253 -0.35 12.73 19.69
N VAL A 254 -0.43 13.98 19.20
CA VAL A 254 -1.68 14.62 18.75
C VAL A 254 -1.72 14.90 17.23
N LEU A 255 -0.70 14.46 16.47
CA LEU A 255 -0.59 14.64 15.02
C LEU A 255 -1.43 13.58 14.27
N PHE A 256 -2.75 13.73 14.36
CA PHE A 256 -3.71 12.73 13.85
C PHE A 256 -3.77 12.63 12.32
N HIS A 257 -3.28 13.63 11.59
CA HIS A 257 -3.24 13.65 10.13
C HIS A 257 -1.81 13.99 9.69
N LEU A 258 -1.25 13.22 8.76
CA LEU A 258 0.08 13.46 8.21
C LEU A 258 0.09 13.22 6.70
N ASP A 259 0.50 14.24 5.95
CA ASP A 259 0.67 14.17 4.50
C ASP A 259 2.14 14.08 4.13
N LEU A 260 2.54 12.92 3.59
CA LEU A 260 3.86 12.62 3.05
C LEU A 260 3.81 12.42 1.52
N SER A 261 2.77 12.90 0.83
CA SER A 261 2.62 12.74 -0.63
C SER A 261 3.75 13.37 -1.45
N SER A 262 4.39 14.41 -0.92
CA SER A 262 5.57 15.07 -1.50
C SER A 262 6.89 14.30 -1.24
N PHE A 263 6.92 13.35 -0.30
CA PHE A 263 8.16 12.74 0.17
C PHE A 263 8.68 11.67 -0.80
N ASP A 264 9.95 11.81 -1.17
CA ASP A 264 10.80 10.74 -1.67
C ASP A 264 11.55 10.12 -0.49
N THR A 265 11.21 8.88 -0.13
CA THR A 265 11.86 8.14 0.96
C THR A 265 12.51 6.84 0.51
N LEU A 266 12.52 6.54 -0.80
CA LEU A 266 13.02 5.28 -1.36
C LEU A 266 14.49 5.02 -1.03
N ASN A 267 15.30 6.09 -0.95
CA ASN A 267 16.75 6.02 -0.69
C ASN A 267 17.13 6.54 0.71
N ALA A 268 16.19 7.13 1.45
CA ALA A 268 16.46 7.73 2.75
C ALA A 268 16.54 6.68 3.87
N ASP A 269 17.14 7.05 4.99
CA ASP A 269 16.90 6.35 6.25
C ASP A 269 15.65 6.91 6.97
N THR A 270 14.57 6.14 6.96
CA THR A 270 13.29 6.39 7.65
C THR A 270 13.16 5.58 8.94
N SER A 271 14.26 5.11 9.52
CA SER A 271 14.28 4.35 10.78
C SER A 271 13.43 5.01 11.87
N ASP A 272 12.40 4.30 12.35
CA ASP A 272 11.48 4.74 13.41
C ASP A 272 10.74 6.08 13.13
N MET A 273 10.58 6.49 11.86
CA MET A 273 10.07 7.83 11.48
C MET A 273 8.77 8.28 12.18
N LEU A 274 7.85 7.34 12.44
CA LEU A 274 6.54 7.56 13.08
C LEU A 274 6.37 6.78 14.41
N ASN A 275 7.47 6.46 15.10
CA ASN A 275 7.47 5.68 16.34
C ASN A 275 7.02 6.50 17.58
N GLY A 276 6.57 5.83 18.65
CA GLY A 276 6.32 6.43 19.97
C GLY A 276 7.15 5.78 21.08
N TYR A 277 7.74 6.58 21.95
CA TYR A 277 8.61 6.13 23.03
C TYR A 277 7.79 5.52 24.18
N GLY A 278 8.35 4.47 24.82
CA GLY A 278 7.66 3.76 25.91
C GLY A 278 6.53 2.81 25.48
N GLY A 279 6.16 2.78 24.20
CA GLY A 279 5.11 1.91 23.64
C GLY A 279 3.74 2.58 23.48
N ASP A 280 3.61 3.86 23.81
CA ASP A 280 2.47 4.69 23.41
C ASP A 280 2.75 5.23 21.99
N GLU A 281 2.27 4.52 20.98
CA GLU A 281 2.56 4.76 19.56
C GLU A 281 1.92 6.06 19.04
N VAL A 282 2.48 6.69 18.00
CA VAL A 282 1.91 7.94 17.43
C VAL A 282 0.52 7.66 16.85
N GLU A 283 -0.51 8.33 17.39
CA GLU A 283 -1.92 8.19 16.97
C GLU A 283 -2.22 8.83 15.58
N VAL A 284 -1.36 8.62 14.57
CA VAL A 284 -1.70 8.95 13.18
C VAL A 284 -2.96 8.18 12.81
N LYS A 285 -4.01 8.91 12.38
CA LYS A 285 -5.33 8.37 12.02
C LYS A 285 -5.65 8.48 10.55
N ALA A 286 -5.02 9.45 9.87
CA ALA A 286 -4.94 9.53 8.42
C ALA A 286 -3.48 9.76 7.99
N LEU A 287 -2.98 8.92 7.08
CA LEU A 287 -1.64 8.99 6.53
C LEU A 287 -1.74 9.04 5.00
N THR A 288 -1.40 10.18 4.39
CA THR A 288 -1.38 10.33 2.92
C THR A 288 0.01 10.03 2.39
N LEU A 289 0.10 9.12 1.42
CA LEU A 289 1.35 8.58 0.91
C LEU A 289 1.50 8.80 -0.60
N GLY A 290 2.72 9.18 -1.00
CA GLY A 290 3.05 9.49 -2.39
C GLY A 290 3.71 8.32 -3.14
N PRO A 291 3.86 8.42 -4.47
CA PRO A 291 4.42 7.34 -5.29
C PRO A 291 5.92 7.09 -5.10
N LYS A 292 6.56 7.84 -4.21
CA LYS A 292 7.97 7.71 -3.81
C LYS A 292 8.16 7.47 -2.30
N THR A 293 7.07 7.24 -1.56
CA THR A 293 7.17 6.88 -0.15
C THR A 293 7.41 5.38 0.03
N SER A 294 8.01 5.04 1.17
CA SER A 294 8.22 3.69 1.67
C SER A 294 8.25 3.73 3.18
N LEU A 295 7.47 2.86 3.81
CA LEU A 295 7.34 2.76 5.27
C LEU A 295 8.25 1.69 5.89
N LYS A 296 9.03 0.95 5.09
CA LYS A 296 9.73 -0.32 5.46
C LYS A 296 10.79 -0.23 6.55
N LYS A 297 11.10 0.97 7.06
CA LYS A 297 11.98 1.21 8.22
C LYS A 297 11.29 2.00 9.35
N SER A 298 10.09 2.54 9.09
CA SER A 298 9.31 3.20 10.12
C SER A 298 8.74 2.16 11.08
N GLN A 299 8.14 2.65 12.17
CA GLN A 299 7.15 1.89 12.92
C GLN A 299 5.78 2.56 12.65
N LEU A 300 4.71 1.78 12.63
CA LEU A 300 3.32 2.25 12.63
C LEU A 300 2.60 1.48 13.72
N GLY A 301 1.91 2.20 14.61
CA GLY A 301 1.27 1.59 15.77
C GLY A 301 0.07 0.71 15.44
N ASN A 302 -0.53 0.07 16.45
CA ASN A 302 -1.72 -0.78 16.33
C ASN A 302 -2.90 -0.19 17.13
N TYR A 303 -3.60 0.78 16.53
CA TYR A 303 -4.65 1.52 17.22
C TYR A 303 -5.97 0.74 17.33
N ASN A 304 -6.19 0.09 18.48
CA ASN A 304 -7.47 -0.51 18.84
C ASN A 304 -8.11 0.18 20.05
N SER A 305 -8.78 1.31 19.80
CA SER A 305 -9.50 2.07 20.82
C SER A 305 -10.82 1.40 21.23
N GLY A 306 -10.75 0.24 21.90
CA GLY A 306 -11.89 -0.38 22.58
C GLY A 306 -13.04 -0.80 21.66
N ASN A 307 -12.72 -1.48 20.56
CA ASN A 307 -13.66 -1.94 19.51
C ASN A 307 -14.19 -0.86 18.54
N SER A 308 -13.73 0.40 18.59
CA SER A 308 -14.15 1.42 17.59
C SER A 308 -13.50 1.21 16.21
N TYR A 309 -12.30 0.63 16.19
CA TYR A 309 -11.51 0.33 15.00
C TYR A 309 -11.07 -1.14 15.05
N THR A 310 -10.70 -1.71 13.89
CA THR A 310 -10.32 -3.13 13.77
C THR A 310 -8.84 -3.42 14.06
N GLY A 311 -8.00 -2.38 14.21
CA GLY A 311 -6.53 -2.53 14.23
C GLY A 311 -5.91 -2.72 12.85
N MET A 312 -6.66 -2.42 11.78
CA MET A 312 -6.19 -2.41 10.39
C MET A 312 -6.39 -1.04 9.74
N TRP A 313 -5.58 -0.75 8.74
CA TRP A 313 -5.70 0.37 7.82
C TRP A 313 -6.58 0.01 6.62
N ILE A 314 -7.15 1.02 5.97
CA ILE A 314 -7.81 0.94 4.66
C ILE A 314 -7.51 2.21 3.86
N ASN A 315 -7.33 2.08 2.54
CA ASN A 315 -7.14 3.24 1.65
C ASN A 315 -8.49 3.86 1.23
N LEU A 316 -8.54 5.17 0.96
CA LEU A 316 -9.80 5.84 0.64
C LEU A 316 -10.33 5.50 -0.76
N ALA A 317 -9.46 5.37 -1.76
CA ALA A 317 -9.76 5.18 -3.19
C ALA A 317 -10.82 6.15 -3.76
N GLY A 318 -10.77 7.41 -3.34
CA GLY A 318 -11.78 8.43 -3.70
C GLY A 318 -13.12 8.31 -2.96
N GLY A 319 -13.19 7.44 -1.94
CA GLY A 319 -14.27 7.39 -0.95
C GLY A 319 -14.19 8.49 0.11
N SER A 320 -14.77 8.23 1.28
CA SER A 320 -14.75 9.14 2.44
C SER A 320 -14.28 8.43 3.71
N GLU A 321 -13.98 9.16 4.78
CA GLU A 321 -13.60 8.56 6.07
C GLU A 321 -14.70 7.70 6.73
N GLU A 322 -15.96 7.89 6.34
CA GLU A 322 -17.09 7.06 6.79
C GLU A 322 -17.38 5.90 5.82
N THR A 323 -16.92 6.00 4.57
CA THR A 323 -17.18 5.06 3.48
C THR A 323 -15.96 4.99 2.54
N PRO A 324 -14.82 4.44 2.99
CA PRO A 324 -13.66 4.26 2.13
C PRO A 324 -14.00 3.22 1.05
N LEU A 325 -13.52 3.45 -0.17
CA LEU A 325 -13.77 2.62 -1.34
C LEU A 325 -12.53 1.79 -1.72
N GLY A 326 -11.52 1.73 -0.84
CA GLY A 326 -10.30 0.96 -1.04
C GLY A 326 -10.46 -0.54 -0.79
N ASP A 327 -9.54 -1.29 -1.38
CA ASP A 327 -9.42 -2.74 -1.23
C ASP A 327 -8.17 -3.13 -0.39
N ASN A 328 -7.23 -2.19 -0.17
CA ASN A 328 -5.98 -2.43 0.56
C ASN A 328 -6.24 -2.39 2.08
N ILE A 329 -6.84 -3.45 2.62
CA ILE A 329 -7.07 -3.63 4.06
C ILE A 329 -5.89 -4.39 4.68
N TRP A 330 -5.12 -3.72 5.55
CA TRP A 330 -3.86 -4.24 6.09
C TRP A 330 -3.67 -3.97 7.59
N THR A 331 -3.08 -4.90 8.35
CA THR A 331 -2.46 -4.56 9.65
C THR A 331 -1.31 -3.57 9.43
N SER A 332 -0.81 -2.90 10.48
CA SER A 332 0.35 -2.00 10.33
C SER A 332 1.61 -2.71 9.82
N GLU A 333 1.83 -3.97 10.20
CA GLU A 333 2.93 -4.80 9.69
C GLU A 333 2.75 -5.14 8.20
N GLU A 334 1.55 -5.55 7.80
CA GLU A 334 1.19 -5.78 6.40
C GLU A 334 1.33 -4.48 5.59
N PHE A 335 0.87 -3.34 6.10
CA PHE A 335 0.91 -2.04 5.42
C PHE A 335 2.36 -1.58 5.18
N MET A 336 3.20 -1.63 6.21
CA MET A 336 4.62 -1.27 6.09
C MET A 336 5.37 -2.18 5.11
N THR A 337 4.98 -3.46 5.02
CA THR A 337 5.64 -4.47 4.18
C THR A 337 5.16 -4.45 2.72
N ASN A 338 3.85 -4.35 2.51
CA ASN A 338 3.19 -4.57 1.22
C ASN A 338 3.12 -3.32 0.35
N TYR A 339 2.99 -2.13 0.96
CA TYR A 339 2.79 -0.87 0.23
C TYR A 339 3.85 -0.64 -0.86
N ASP A 340 3.39 -0.51 -2.10
CA ASP A 340 4.16 -0.11 -3.26
C ASP A 340 3.56 1.19 -3.81
N GLY A 341 4.19 2.33 -3.50
CA GLY A 341 3.70 3.64 -3.92
C GLY A 341 3.52 3.79 -5.44
N SER A 342 4.14 2.96 -6.28
CA SER A 342 3.88 2.98 -7.73
C SER A 342 2.46 2.53 -8.11
N LYS A 343 1.71 1.92 -7.17
CA LYS A 343 0.32 1.45 -7.31
C LYS A 343 -0.61 1.97 -6.22
N ASP A 344 -0.10 2.05 -4.99
CA ASP A 344 -0.89 2.15 -3.77
C ASP A 344 -1.00 3.58 -3.20
N ALA A 345 -0.39 4.59 -3.84
CA ALA A 345 -0.35 5.97 -3.35
C ALA A 345 -1.75 6.60 -3.19
N ASP A 346 -2.16 6.82 -1.94
CA ASP A 346 -3.50 7.24 -1.52
C ASP A 346 -3.44 7.80 -0.07
N THR A 347 -4.58 8.27 0.45
CA THR A 347 -4.80 8.44 1.89
C THR A 347 -5.25 7.13 2.52
N TYR A 348 -4.55 6.71 3.57
CA TYR A 348 -4.87 5.56 4.41
C TYR A 348 -5.43 6.01 5.75
N ILE A 349 -6.46 5.34 6.24
CA ILE A 349 -7.10 5.61 7.54
C ILE A 349 -7.28 4.33 8.36
N TRP A 350 -7.49 4.46 9.68
CA TRP A 350 -7.93 3.33 10.49
C TRP A 350 -9.32 2.83 10.07
N LEU A 351 -9.41 1.53 9.81
CA LEU A 351 -10.64 0.84 9.45
C LEU A 351 -11.59 0.79 10.65
N LYS A 352 -12.68 1.55 10.58
CA LYS A 352 -13.73 1.60 11.61
C LYS A 352 -14.43 0.25 11.72
N ASN A 353 -14.81 -0.15 12.92
CA ASN A 353 -15.53 -1.39 13.15
C ASN A 353 -17.01 -1.25 12.76
N ALA A 354 -17.33 -1.62 11.51
CA ALA A 354 -18.66 -1.51 10.92
C ALA A 354 -19.12 -2.83 10.29
N ALA A 355 -20.43 -3.05 10.16
CA ALA A 355 -20.96 -4.18 9.41
C ALA A 355 -20.68 -4.00 7.91
N SER A 356 -20.20 -5.04 7.24
CA SER A 356 -20.08 -5.09 5.78
C SER A 356 -21.43 -5.51 5.16
N PRO A 357 -21.78 -5.04 3.94
CA PRO A 357 -22.87 -5.65 3.17
C PRO A 357 -22.59 -7.13 2.81
N GLY A 358 -21.33 -7.57 2.84
CA GLY A 358 -20.90 -8.96 2.64
C GLY A 358 -20.36 -9.26 1.23
N THR A 359 -19.95 -10.51 1.03
CA THR A 359 -19.56 -11.06 -0.28
C THR A 359 -20.52 -12.17 -0.69
N THR A 360 -21.15 -12.01 -1.85
CA THR A 360 -22.11 -12.98 -2.40
C THR A 360 -21.41 -13.92 -3.39
N VAL A 361 -21.67 -15.22 -3.32
CA VAL A 361 -21.00 -16.24 -4.11
C VAL A 361 -22.01 -17.05 -4.92
N ASN A 362 -21.90 -16.97 -6.24
CA ASN A 362 -22.81 -17.63 -7.18
C ASN A 362 -22.16 -18.85 -7.85
N TYR A 363 -23.04 -19.77 -8.28
CA TYR A 363 -22.70 -20.99 -9.00
C TYR A 363 -23.56 -21.08 -10.26
N GLU A 364 -22.98 -20.73 -11.40
CA GLU A 364 -23.70 -20.45 -12.65
C GLU A 364 -23.17 -21.29 -13.82
N ASP A 365 -24.02 -21.57 -14.81
CA ASP A 365 -23.59 -22.13 -16.10
C ASP A 365 -23.08 -21.05 -17.06
N GLU A 366 -22.58 -21.45 -18.23
CA GLU A 366 -22.07 -20.53 -19.26
C GLU A 366 -23.12 -19.58 -19.87
N ALA A 367 -24.41 -19.72 -19.51
CA ALA A 367 -25.48 -18.80 -19.88
C ALA A 367 -25.91 -17.87 -18.74
N GLY A 368 -25.27 -17.95 -17.56
CA GLY A 368 -25.65 -17.20 -16.34
C GLY A 368 -26.83 -17.82 -15.59
N THR A 369 -27.15 -19.10 -15.84
CA THR A 369 -28.21 -19.80 -15.11
C THR A 369 -27.65 -20.31 -13.79
N SER A 370 -28.29 -19.96 -12.66
CA SER A 370 -27.93 -20.54 -11.36
C SER A 370 -28.18 -22.05 -11.35
N ILE A 371 -27.13 -22.82 -11.06
CA ILE A 371 -27.13 -24.30 -11.01
C ILE A 371 -26.87 -24.87 -9.61
N SER A 372 -26.60 -24.01 -8.63
CA SER A 372 -26.59 -24.33 -7.20
C SER A 372 -26.94 -23.08 -6.39
N ASP A 373 -27.43 -23.26 -5.17
CA ASP A 373 -27.76 -22.15 -4.27
C ASP A 373 -26.53 -21.27 -4.01
N SER A 374 -26.70 -19.95 -4.11
CA SER A 374 -25.67 -18.96 -3.77
C SER A 374 -25.34 -19.00 -2.28
N GLU A 375 -24.09 -18.70 -1.95
CA GLU A 375 -23.62 -18.51 -0.58
C GLU A 375 -23.39 -17.02 -0.30
N LYS A 376 -23.34 -16.63 0.98
CA LYS A 376 -23.01 -15.26 1.37
C LYS A 376 -22.12 -15.23 2.60
N PHE A 377 -21.00 -14.53 2.50
CA PHE A 377 -20.10 -14.24 3.60
C PHE A 377 -20.51 -12.90 4.23
N GLU A 378 -21.02 -12.95 5.46
CA GLU A 378 -21.45 -11.77 6.23
C GLU A 378 -20.56 -11.60 7.47
N GLY A 379 -20.38 -10.35 7.89
CA GLY A 379 -19.52 -10.00 9.02
C GLY A 379 -19.22 -8.51 9.06
N ASN A 380 -18.20 -8.14 9.84
CA ASN A 380 -17.73 -6.76 9.89
C ASN A 380 -16.65 -6.53 8.81
N VAL A 381 -16.46 -5.28 8.42
CA VAL A 381 -15.38 -4.88 7.50
C VAL A 381 -14.02 -5.33 8.04
N GLY A 382 -13.16 -5.82 7.16
CA GLY A 382 -11.88 -6.44 7.52
C GLY A 382 -11.94 -7.92 7.92
N THR A 383 -13.12 -8.54 8.06
CA THR A 383 -13.22 -10.00 8.30
C THR A 383 -12.74 -10.76 7.07
N ASP A 384 -11.84 -11.73 7.23
CA ASP A 384 -11.38 -12.59 6.13
C ASP A 384 -12.52 -13.52 5.63
N TYR A 385 -12.59 -13.74 4.32
CA TYR A 385 -13.46 -14.75 3.69
C TYR A 385 -12.67 -15.65 2.74
N THR A 386 -13.21 -16.84 2.44
CA THR A 386 -12.67 -17.75 1.41
C THR A 386 -13.81 -18.63 0.89
N SER A 387 -14.17 -18.45 -0.38
CA SER A 387 -15.10 -19.31 -1.11
C SER A 387 -14.39 -20.52 -1.72
N LYS A 388 -15.17 -21.51 -2.16
CA LYS A 388 -14.68 -22.65 -2.96
C LYS A 388 -15.71 -23.07 -4.00
N ALA A 389 -15.22 -23.66 -5.09
CA ALA A 389 -16.06 -24.35 -6.06
C ALA A 389 -16.78 -25.54 -5.42
N LYS A 390 -18.07 -25.70 -5.74
CA LYS A 390 -18.87 -26.89 -5.39
C LYS A 390 -18.64 -27.99 -6.42
N GLU A 391 -18.73 -29.25 -5.99
CA GLU A 391 -18.95 -30.38 -6.90
C GLU A 391 -20.44 -30.40 -7.29
N ILE A 392 -20.75 -30.10 -8.55
CA ILE A 392 -22.12 -30.02 -9.05
C ILE A 392 -22.36 -31.19 -10.03
N PRO A 393 -23.24 -32.15 -9.72
CA PRO A 393 -23.47 -33.32 -10.57
C PRO A 393 -23.87 -32.96 -12.01
N GLY A 394 -23.14 -33.49 -12.99
CA GLY A 394 -23.36 -33.20 -14.41
C GLY A 394 -22.70 -31.91 -14.92
N TYR A 395 -21.86 -31.26 -14.13
CA TYR A 395 -21.10 -30.07 -14.51
C TYR A 395 -19.61 -30.20 -14.16
N THR A 396 -18.76 -29.37 -14.77
CA THR A 396 -17.33 -29.21 -14.48
C THR A 396 -17.01 -27.72 -14.38
N LEU A 397 -16.21 -27.32 -13.39
CA LEU A 397 -15.79 -25.92 -13.24
C LEU A 397 -14.95 -25.50 -14.46
N LYS A 398 -15.30 -24.36 -15.04
CA LYS A 398 -14.61 -23.74 -16.18
C LYS A 398 -13.68 -22.62 -15.73
N GLU A 399 -14.22 -21.64 -15.00
CA GLU A 399 -13.52 -20.42 -14.59
C GLU A 399 -14.17 -19.82 -13.34
N VAL A 400 -13.48 -18.85 -12.72
CA VAL A 400 -13.99 -18.10 -11.55
C VAL A 400 -13.82 -16.61 -11.82
N ALA A 401 -14.89 -15.85 -11.67
CA ALA A 401 -14.87 -14.39 -11.72
C ALA A 401 -14.96 -13.81 -10.30
N GLY A 402 -14.17 -12.77 -10.00
CA GLY A 402 -14.04 -12.20 -8.65
C GLY A 402 -12.81 -12.71 -7.91
N LYS A 403 -12.75 -12.45 -6.59
CA LYS A 403 -11.66 -12.89 -5.71
C LYS A 403 -12.15 -14.04 -4.83
N GLU A 404 -11.55 -15.24 -4.94
CA GLU A 404 -11.96 -16.40 -4.13
C GLU A 404 -11.69 -16.22 -2.62
N SER A 405 -10.81 -15.30 -2.25
CA SER A 405 -10.55 -14.91 -0.87
C SER A 405 -10.15 -13.45 -0.76
N GLY A 406 -10.33 -12.88 0.42
CA GLY A 406 -10.05 -11.48 0.71
C GLY A 406 -10.60 -11.08 2.08
N ARG A 407 -10.71 -9.77 2.32
CA ARG A 407 -11.36 -9.20 3.49
C ARG A 407 -12.63 -8.47 3.07
N LEU A 408 -13.69 -8.58 3.87
CA LEU A 408 -14.97 -7.90 3.62
C LEU A 408 -14.77 -6.38 3.61
N THR A 409 -15.30 -5.69 2.59
CA THR A 409 -15.14 -4.24 2.40
C THR A 409 -16.44 -3.48 2.73
N TYR A 410 -16.46 -2.16 2.52
CA TYR A 410 -17.70 -1.35 2.56
C TYR A 410 -18.59 -1.53 1.32
N LYS A 411 -18.13 -2.26 0.30
CA LYS A 411 -18.87 -2.62 -0.92
C LYS A 411 -19.43 -4.03 -0.77
N GLU A 412 -20.51 -4.33 -1.51
CA GLU A 412 -20.86 -5.72 -1.77
C GLU A 412 -19.95 -6.26 -2.89
N ASP A 413 -19.20 -7.31 -2.59
CA ASP A 413 -18.35 -8.01 -3.54
C ASP A 413 -19.06 -9.28 -4.06
N VAL A 414 -18.76 -9.71 -5.29
CA VAL A 414 -19.35 -10.91 -5.90
C VAL A 414 -18.26 -11.84 -6.42
N VAL A 415 -18.43 -13.14 -6.18
CA VAL A 415 -17.62 -14.22 -6.76
C VAL A 415 -18.54 -15.15 -7.54
N THR A 416 -18.26 -15.42 -8.80
CA THR A 416 -19.06 -16.36 -9.62
C THR A 416 -18.19 -17.51 -10.08
N TYR A 417 -18.52 -18.72 -9.62
CA TYR A 417 -17.99 -19.96 -10.16
C TYR A 417 -18.80 -20.36 -11.40
N VAL A 418 -18.16 -20.35 -12.56
CA VAL A 418 -18.79 -20.64 -13.86
C VAL A 418 -18.49 -22.07 -14.28
N TYR A 419 -19.51 -22.82 -14.69
CA TYR A 419 -19.41 -24.24 -15.01
C TYR A 419 -19.87 -24.55 -16.43
N THR A 420 -19.14 -25.45 -17.09
CA THR A 420 -19.59 -26.11 -18.33
C THR A 420 -20.38 -27.37 -17.98
N LYS A 421 -21.49 -27.62 -18.68
CA LYS A 421 -22.29 -28.85 -18.53
C LYS A 421 -21.53 -30.03 -19.14
N ASN A 422 -21.45 -31.14 -18.41
CA ASN A 422 -20.73 -32.33 -18.86
C ASN A 422 -21.45 -32.99 -20.04
N PRO A 423 -20.73 -33.43 -21.09
CA PRO A 423 -21.34 -34.14 -22.20
C PRO A 423 -21.88 -35.50 -21.74
N VAL A 424 -23.08 -35.85 -22.20
CA VAL A 424 -23.74 -37.14 -21.93
C VAL A 424 -23.52 -38.03 -23.14
N ALA A 425 -22.94 -39.22 -22.97
CA ALA A 425 -22.74 -40.15 -24.06
C ALA A 425 -24.09 -40.66 -24.62
N SER A 426 -24.26 -40.58 -25.94
CA SER A 426 -25.44 -41.13 -26.62
C SER A 426 -25.30 -42.66 -26.81
N PRO A 427 -26.41 -43.43 -26.81
CA PRO A 427 -26.41 -44.80 -27.29
C PRO A 427 -25.97 -44.94 -28.76
N GLY A 428 -26.05 -43.86 -29.54
CA GLY A 428 -25.57 -43.77 -30.92
C GLY A 428 -26.65 -44.00 -31.99
N VAL A 429 -26.21 -44.23 -33.22
CA VAL A 429 -27.07 -44.65 -34.35
C VAL A 429 -26.58 -45.98 -34.88
N ASN A 430 -27.42 -47.01 -34.86
CA ASN A 430 -27.11 -48.28 -35.52
C ASN A 430 -27.53 -48.20 -37.00
N VAL A 431 -26.54 -48.24 -37.90
CA VAL A 431 -26.74 -48.18 -39.35
C VAL A 431 -26.66 -49.58 -39.95
N SER A 432 -27.80 -50.16 -40.29
CA SER A 432 -27.95 -51.52 -40.84
C SER A 432 -28.07 -51.53 -42.36
N TYR A 433 -27.62 -52.62 -42.99
CA TYR A 433 -27.62 -52.81 -44.44
C TYR A 433 -28.22 -54.18 -44.77
N VAL A 434 -29.41 -54.20 -45.38
CA VAL A 434 -30.23 -55.44 -45.52
C VAL A 434 -30.84 -55.61 -46.91
N ASP A 435 -31.15 -56.85 -47.29
CA ASP A 435 -31.98 -57.12 -48.48
C ASP A 435 -33.48 -56.81 -48.23
N THR A 436 -34.30 -56.94 -49.28
CA THR A 436 -35.77 -56.77 -49.20
C THR A 436 -36.50 -57.75 -48.28
N LYS A 437 -35.81 -58.75 -47.71
CA LYS A 437 -36.33 -59.73 -46.75
C LYS A 437 -35.83 -59.48 -45.32
N GLY A 438 -34.95 -58.50 -45.11
CA GLY A 438 -34.29 -58.23 -43.84
C GLY A 438 -33.01 -59.03 -43.60
N THR A 439 -32.48 -59.72 -44.62
CA THR A 439 -31.19 -60.43 -44.55
C THR A 439 -30.05 -59.41 -44.49
N LYS A 440 -29.25 -59.44 -43.42
CA LYS A 440 -28.05 -58.60 -43.27
C LYS A 440 -27.04 -58.89 -44.39
N LEU A 441 -26.57 -57.83 -45.07
CA LEU A 441 -25.67 -57.91 -46.23
C LEU A 441 -24.21 -57.60 -45.89
N VAL A 442 -23.98 -56.60 -45.04
CA VAL A 442 -22.67 -56.22 -44.51
C VAL A 442 -22.83 -55.82 -43.05
N ASP A 443 -21.72 -55.68 -42.32
CA ASP A 443 -21.78 -55.29 -40.91
C ASP A 443 -22.35 -53.88 -40.68
N ASP A 444 -23.20 -53.83 -39.66
CA ASP A 444 -23.79 -52.64 -39.08
C ASP A 444 -22.71 -51.67 -38.61
N VAL A 445 -22.97 -50.37 -38.72
CA VAL A 445 -22.06 -49.32 -38.24
C VAL A 445 -22.75 -48.58 -37.11
N LEU A 446 -22.18 -48.66 -35.90
CA LEU A 446 -22.62 -47.84 -34.78
C LEU A 446 -21.90 -46.48 -34.84
N LEU A 447 -22.65 -45.43 -35.15
CA LEU A 447 -22.19 -44.04 -35.03
C LEU A 447 -22.26 -43.64 -33.55
N THR A 448 -21.14 -43.26 -32.94
CA THR A 448 -21.04 -42.90 -31.53
C THR A 448 -20.70 -41.42 -31.34
N GLY A 449 -21.08 -40.86 -30.19
CA GLY A 449 -20.88 -39.47 -29.82
C GLY A 449 -21.68 -39.12 -28.57
N ASN A 450 -21.87 -37.84 -28.31
CA ASN A 450 -22.64 -37.31 -27.18
C ASN A 450 -24.03 -36.87 -27.62
N GLU A 451 -24.96 -36.78 -26.67
CA GLU A 451 -26.29 -36.18 -26.88
C GLU A 451 -26.14 -34.74 -27.43
N GLY A 452 -26.72 -34.48 -28.60
CA GLY A 452 -26.61 -33.21 -29.31
C GLY A 452 -25.52 -33.14 -30.39
N ASP A 453 -24.58 -34.08 -30.46
CA ASP A 453 -23.61 -34.17 -31.56
C ASP A 453 -24.32 -34.51 -32.89
N ASP A 454 -23.84 -33.98 -34.01
CA ASP A 454 -24.40 -34.26 -35.34
C ASP A 454 -23.89 -35.61 -35.90
N TYR A 455 -24.78 -36.42 -36.46
CA TYR A 455 -24.45 -37.68 -37.15
C TYR A 455 -24.84 -37.63 -38.63
N THR A 456 -24.23 -38.51 -39.43
CA THR A 456 -24.64 -38.81 -40.81
C THR A 456 -24.38 -40.28 -41.10
N ALA A 457 -25.39 -40.99 -41.58
CA ALA A 457 -25.34 -42.39 -41.96
C ALA A 457 -25.04 -42.52 -43.47
N GLU A 458 -23.90 -43.10 -43.82
CA GLU A 458 -23.47 -43.23 -45.21
C GLU A 458 -24.12 -44.44 -45.92
N GLN A 459 -24.67 -44.22 -47.12
CA GLN A 459 -25.11 -45.32 -47.98
C GLN A 459 -23.88 -46.05 -48.57
N LYS A 460 -23.78 -47.36 -48.34
CA LYS A 460 -22.73 -48.20 -48.94
C LYS A 460 -23.12 -48.66 -50.35
N THR A 461 -22.14 -48.85 -51.22
CA THR A 461 -22.28 -49.68 -52.42
C THR A 461 -22.04 -51.14 -52.04
N ILE A 462 -22.87 -52.06 -52.52
CA ILE A 462 -22.77 -53.50 -52.22
C ILE A 462 -22.79 -54.27 -53.55
N GLU A 463 -21.82 -55.15 -53.76
CA GLU A 463 -21.68 -55.98 -54.97
C GLU A 463 -22.88 -56.95 -55.10
N ASP A 464 -23.39 -57.16 -56.32
CA ASP A 464 -24.68 -57.84 -56.63
C ASP A 464 -25.96 -57.18 -56.06
N TYR A 465 -25.94 -55.96 -55.51
CA TYR A 465 -27.12 -55.35 -54.86
C TYR A 465 -27.35 -53.87 -55.21
N THR A 466 -28.53 -53.56 -55.77
CA THR A 466 -28.98 -52.18 -56.01
C THR A 466 -29.73 -51.62 -54.79
N PHE A 467 -29.44 -50.37 -54.41
CA PHE A 467 -30.18 -49.67 -53.34
C PHE A 467 -31.65 -49.44 -53.72
N LYS A 468 -32.56 -49.59 -52.74
CA LYS A 468 -34.02 -49.46 -52.91
C LYS A 468 -34.61 -48.31 -52.11
N GLU A 469 -34.42 -48.31 -50.80
CA GLU A 469 -35.06 -47.40 -49.85
C GLU A 469 -34.22 -47.30 -48.56
N VAL A 470 -34.29 -46.17 -47.86
CA VAL A 470 -33.75 -46.02 -46.50
C VAL A 470 -34.90 -45.82 -45.52
N LYS A 471 -34.72 -46.29 -44.28
CA LYS A 471 -35.66 -46.15 -43.16
C LYS A 471 -34.92 -45.54 -41.98
N GLY A 472 -35.55 -44.61 -41.29
CA GLY A 472 -34.86 -43.72 -40.35
C GLY A 472 -34.23 -42.50 -41.05
N GLU A 473 -33.86 -41.49 -40.27
CA GLU A 473 -33.27 -40.25 -40.78
C GLU A 473 -31.77 -40.44 -41.04
N VAL A 474 -31.29 -40.09 -42.24
CA VAL A 474 -29.88 -40.30 -42.63
C VAL A 474 -28.92 -39.28 -42.01
N SER A 475 -29.41 -38.20 -41.43
CA SER A 475 -28.62 -37.23 -40.67
C SER A 475 -29.49 -36.51 -39.65
N GLY A 476 -28.87 -36.06 -38.56
CA GLY A 476 -29.56 -35.41 -37.45
C GLY A 476 -28.66 -35.27 -36.24
N LYS A 477 -29.26 -35.07 -35.07
CA LYS A 477 -28.54 -35.05 -33.79
C LYS A 477 -28.71 -36.36 -33.03
N LEU A 478 -27.64 -36.81 -32.39
CA LEU A 478 -27.65 -37.91 -31.44
C LEU A 478 -28.53 -37.54 -30.24
N THR A 479 -29.31 -38.51 -29.76
CA THR A 479 -30.23 -38.34 -28.61
C THR A 479 -29.79 -39.23 -27.44
N ASN A 480 -30.57 -39.22 -26.36
CA ASN A 480 -30.45 -40.15 -25.25
C ASN A 480 -31.04 -41.56 -25.54
N GLU A 481 -31.58 -41.79 -26.74
CA GLU A 481 -32.10 -43.08 -27.22
C GLU A 481 -31.23 -43.62 -28.36
N LEU A 482 -31.28 -44.94 -28.61
CA LEU A 482 -30.61 -45.55 -29.77
C LEU A 482 -31.44 -45.28 -31.03
N LEU A 483 -30.84 -44.61 -32.01
CA LEU A 483 -31.47 -44.40 -33.32
C LEU A 483 -31.13 -45.56 -34.27
N GLU A 484 -32.04 -45.89 -35.18
CA GLU A 484 -31.84 -46.91 -36.21
C GLU A 484 -31.96 -46.31 -37.61
N VAL A 485 -30.98 -46.59 -38.48
CA VAL A 485 -31.03 -46.26 -39.90
C VAL A 485 -30.81 -47.54 -40.70
N THR A 486 -31.76 -47.92 -41.53
CA THR A 486 -31.67 -49.16 -42.34
C THR A 486 -31.67 -48.83 -43.82
N PHE A 487 -30.54 -49.06 -44.49
CA PHE A 487 -30.46 -49.06 -45.95
C PHE A 487 -30.90 -50.42 -46.49
N VAL A 488 -31.93 -50.43 -47.34
CA VAL A 488 -32.53 -51.64 -47.92
C VAL A 488 -32.13 -51.75 -49.39
N TYR A 489 -31.72 -52.94 -49.80
CA TYR A 489 -31.22 -53.25 -51.14
C TYR A 489 -32.01 -54.39 -51.80
N THR A 490 -31.99 -54.45 -53.12
CA THR A 490 -32.56 -55.54 -53.94
C THR A 490 -31.42 -56.27 -54.62
N LYS A 491 -31.42 -57.61 -54.60
CA LYS A 491 -30.39 -58.38 -55.30
C LYS A 491 -30.56 -58.26 -56.82
N GLU A 492 -29.47 -58.05 -57.54
CA GLU A 492 -29.45 -58.10 -59.00
C GLU A 492 -29.52 -59.55 -59.48
N GLU A 493 -30.38 -59.82 -60.46
CA GLU A 493 -30.49 -61.13 -61.09
C GLU A 493 -29.39 -61.27 -62.15
N SER A 494 -28.51 -62.27 -61.98
CA SER A 494 -27.37 -62.52 -62.86
C SER A 494 -27.82 -63.02 -64.23
N GLY A 495 -28.13 -62.10 -65.15
CA GLY A 495 -28.56 -62.41 -66.51
C GLY A 495 -27.47 -63.14 -67.31
N GLU A 496 -27.78 -64.34 -67.82
CA GLU A 496 -26.88 -65.07 -68.70
C GLU A 496 -26.58 -64.28 -69.99
N ASN A 497 -25.31 -64.09 -70.29
CA ASN A 497 -24.87 -63.27 -71.41
C ASN A 497 -25.02 -64.02 -72.74
N ASN A 498 -25.90 -63.53 -73.62
CA ASN A 498 -26.03 -64.01 -74.99
C ASN A 498 -26.39 -62.84 -75.92
N GLY A 499 -25.48 -62.43 -76.82
CA GLY A 499 -25.64 -61.21 -77.62
C GLY A 499 -26.29 -61.44 -78.99
N ASN A 500 -26.54 -60.35 -79.74
CA ASN A 500 -25.87 -60.07 -81.03
C ASN A 500 -26.49 -58.85 -81.79
N ASN A 501 -25.61 -57.98 -82.31
CA ASN A 501 -25.76 -57.12 -83.51
C ASN A 501 -26.71 -55.89 -83.54
N GLY A 502 -26.31 -54.89 -84.34
CA GLY A 502 -27.20 -53.86 -84.92
C GLY A 502 -27.33 -52.51 -84.18
N ASN A 503 -26.93 -51.33 -84.67
CA ASN A 503 -25.83 -50.84 -85.53
C ASN A 503 -26.15 -49.38 -85.93
N ASN A 504 -25.19 -48.46 -85.73
CA ASN A 504 -25.06 -47.11 -86.33
C ASN A 504 -26.03 -45.97 -85.90
N GLY A 505 -25.43 -44.79 -85.65
CA GLY A 505 -26.08 -43.52 -85.29
C GLY A 505 -25.03 -42.44 -85.03
N ASN A 506 -24.84 -41.51 -85.95
CA ASN A 506 -23.66 -40.63 -86.03
C ASN A 506 -23.90 -39.18 -85.52
N ASN A 507 -22.79 -38.50 -85.21
CA ASN A 507 -22.58 -37.03 -85.12
C ASN A 507 -22.79 -36.36 -83.73
N GLY A 508 -21.88 -35.46 -83.30
CA GLY A 508 -21.97 -34.87 -81.94
C GLY A 508 -20.93 -33.82 -81.44
N ASN A 509 -19.75 -33.67 -82.04
CA ASN A 509 -18.88 -32.46 -82.01
C ASN A 509 -18.42 -31.80 -80.65
N ASN A 510 -17.15 -32.02 -80.28
CA ASN A 510 -16.16 -31.03 -79.75
C ASN A 510 -16.22 -30.50 -78.26
N GLY A 511 -15.04 -30.15 -77.70
CA GLY A 511 -14.85 -29.44 -76.41
C GLY A 511 -14.17 -30.26 -75.28
N ASN A 512 -12.89 -30.66 -75.35
CA ASN A 512 -11.63 -29.89 -75.20
C ASN A 512 -11.08 -29.79 -73.73
N ASN A 513 -9.87 -30.35 -73.51
CA ASN A 513 -8.89 -30.22 -72.40
C ASN A 513 -9.37 -30.11 -70.92
N GLY A 514 -8.79 -30.80 -69.93
CA GLY A 514 -7.70 -31.80 -69.94
C GLY A 514 -6.32 -31.30 -69.50
N SER A 515 -5.73 -31.98 -68.51
CA SER A 515 -4.28 -32.12 -68.32
C SER A 515 -4.00 -33.33 -67.42
N ASN A 516 -3.21 -34.28 -67.90
CA ASN A 516 -2.71 -35.42 -67.11
C ASN A 516 -1.19 -35.31 -67.02
N GLY A 517 -0.61 -35.60 -65.86
CA GLY A 517 0.85 -35.54 -65.68
C GLY A 517 1.56 -36.79 -66.18
N ASN A 518 2.90 -36.72 -66.32
CA ASN A 518 3.74 -37.91 -66.14
C ASN A 518 5.21 -37.58 -65.82
N ASN A 519 5.88 -38.63 -65.35
CA ASN A 519 7.29 -38.80 -64.99
C ASN A 519 8.37 -38.08 -65.84
N GLY A 520 9.49 -37.77 -65.17
CA GLY A 520 10.81 -37.58 -65.78
C GLY A 520 11.91 -37.91 -64.76
N SER A 521 12.84 -38.81 -65.11
CA SER A 521 13.97 -39.23 -64.26
C SER A 521 15.29 -38.62 -64.77
N ASN A 522 16.30 -38.51 -63.90
CA ASN A 522 17.61 -39.21 -64.00
C ASN A 522 18.88 -38.39 -63.62
N THR A 523 19.74 -39.00 -62.77
CA THR A 523 21.23 -38.92 -62.70
C THR A 523 22.04 -37.61 -62.42
N ASN A 524 22.77 -37.66 -61.30
CA ASN A 524 24.27 -37.66 -61.16
C ASN A 524 25.12 -36.43 -60.73
N ASN A 525 26.21 -36.80 -60.01
CA ASN A 525 27.46 -36.12 -59.63
C ASN A 525 27.40 -35.03 -58.52
N GLY A 526 28.33 -34.99 -57.55
CA GLY A 526 29.39 -35.96 -57.16
C GLY A 526 30.54 -35.38 -56.31
N ASN A 527 31.07 -36.18 -55.36
CA ASN A 527 32.27 -35.95 -54.50
C ASN A 527 32.18 -34.74 -53.52
N ASP A 528 32.85 -34.67 -52.35
CA ASP A 528 33.72 -35.56 -51.52
C ASP A 528 33.65 -35.04 -50.03
N THR A 529 34.23 -35.55 -48.94
CA THR A 529 35.32 -36.52 -48.64
C THR A 529 35.16 -37.12 -47.20
N ASN A 530 36.15 -37.92 -46.76
CA ASN A 530 36.65 -38.27 -45.38
C ASN A 530 36.22 -37.38 -44.18
N ASP A 531 36.25 -37.81 -42.90
CA ASP A 531 37.14 -38.78 -42.21
C ASP A 531 36.51 -39.47 -40.95
N VAL A 532 37.26 -40.32 -40.25
CA VAL A 532 36.84 -41.26 -39.18
C VAL A 532 36.70 -40.62 -37.77
N GLY A 533 35.62 -40.96 -37.03
CA GLY A 533 35.32 -40.37 -35.70
C GLY A 533 34.61 -41.30 -34.69
N SER A 534 35.38 -42.18 -34.07
CA SER A 534 35.00 -43.22 -33.08
C SER A 534 34.06 -42.86 -31.89
N HIS A 535 33.29 -43.86 -31.44
CA HIS A 535 32.72 -44.12 -30.09
C HIS A 535 31.27 -43.74 -29.67
N LYS A 536 30.60 -44.76 -29.11
CA LYS A 536 29.44 -44.84 -28.19
C LYS A 536 28.61 -43.57 -27.88
N LYS A 537 27.29 -43.68 -28.10
CA LYS A 537 26.25 -43.01 -27.29
C LYS A 537 25.27 -44.04 -26.71
N THR A 538 24.74 -43.74 -25.53
CA THR A 538 23.63 -44.44 -24.86
C THR A 538 22.37 -43.57 -24.88
N ASN A 539 21.20 -44.20 -24.80
CA ASN A 539 19.90 -43.51 -24.85
C ASN A 539 19.72 -42.47 -23.72
N LYS A 540 19.06 -41.36 -24.04
CA LYS A 540 17.96 -40.83 -23.21
C LYS A 540 17.00 -39.95 -24.02
N GLU A 541 15.84 -39.64 -23.46
CA GLU A 541 14.75 -38.93 -24.13
C GLU A 541 15.02 -37.41 -24.29
N ASP A 542 14.60 -36.84 -25.42
CA ASP A 542 14.52 -35.39 -25.63
C ASP A 542 13.12 -34.85 -25.26
N VAL A 543 13.09 -33.83 -24.41
CA VAL A 543 11.86 -33.10 -24.05
C VAL A 543 11.57 -32.06 -25.13
N LYS A 544 10.36 -32.07 -25.70
CA LYS A 544 9.94 -31.08 -26.71
C LYS A 544 9.24 -29.89 -26.04
N THR A 545 9.81 -28.70 -26.22
CA THR A 545 9.26 -27.43 -25.73
C THR A 545 8.07 -26.92 -26.55
N LEU A 546 7.22 -26.13 -25.91
CA LEU A 546 6.12 -25.39 -26.55
C LEU A 546 6.59 -24.01 -27.04
N PRO A 547 6.02 -23.47 -28.15
CA PRO A 547 6.29 -22.10 -28.59
C PRO A 547 5.50 -21.06 -27.79
N GLN A 548 6.05 -19.85 -27.68
CA GLN A 548 5.31 -18.67 -27.22
C GLN A 548 4.56 -18.02 -28.40
N THR A 549 3.41 -17.40 -28.13
CA THR A 549 2.81 -16.38 -29.00
C THR A 549 2.25 -15.24 -28.15
N ASN A 550 2.72 -14.02 -28.39
CA ASN A 550 2.03 -12.80 -27.98
C ASN A 550 1.03 -12.44 -29.07
N GLU A 551 -0.20 -12.03 -28.73
CA GLU A 551 -0.85 -10.96 -29.49
C GLU A 551 -1.95 -10.22 -28.69
N GLN A 552 -2.51 -9.19 -29.32
CA GLN A 552 -3.11 -8.02 -28.69
C GLN A 552 -4.47 -8.25 -28.03
N SER A 553 -4.69 -7.61 -26.88
CA SER A 553 -6.03 -7.48 -26.29
C SER A 553 -6.93 -6.61 -27.18
N SER A 554 -8.04 -7.18 -27.65
CA SER A 554 -9.09 -6.47 -28.39
C SER A 554 -10.36 -6.41 -27.53
N ILE A 555 -10.59 -5.26 -26.91
CA ILE A 555 -11.68 -5.07 -25.93
C ILE A 555 -13.02 -4.94 -26.66
N TRP A 556 -13.93 -5.89 -26.44
CA TRP A 556 -15.33 -5.76 -26.84
C TRP A 556 -16.18 -5.24 -25.68
N LEU A 557 -16.72 -4.02 -25.80
CA LEU A 557 -17.80 -3.55 -24.94
C LEU A 557 -19.15 -4.05 -25.45
N SER A 558 -19.81 -4.92 -24.68
CA SER A 558 -21.24 -5.22 -24.82
C SER A 558 -22.06 -4.31 -23.89
N LEU A 559 -22.58 -3.22 -24.45
CA LEU A 559 -23.48 -2.29 -23.74
C LEU A 559 -24.84 -2.94 -23.44
N VAL A 560 -25.18 -3.09 -22.15
CA VAL A 560 -26.56 -3.21 -21.67
C VAL A 560 -26.82 -2.06 -20.72
N GLY A 561 -27.59 -1.06 -21.17
CA GLY A 561 -27.91 0.12 -20.39
C GLY A 561 -29.25 -0.01 -19.66
N ILE A 562 -29.27 0.31 -18.37
CA ILE A 562 -30.51 0.57 -17.62
C ILE A 562 -30.53 2.05 -17.23
N ILE A 563 -31.56 2.76 -17.71
CA ILE A 563 -31.81 4.17 -17.39
C ILE A 563 -32.73 4.24 -16.18
N VAL A 564 -32.25 4.84 -15.08
CA VAL A 564 -33.12 5.36 -14.01
C VAL A 564 -32.76 6.81 -13.76
N LEU A 565 -33.70 7.71 -14.10
CA LEU A 565 -33.60 9.14 -13.84
C LEU A 565 -34.21 9.49 -12.49
N PHE A 566 -33.42 10.06 -11.58
CA PHE A 566 -33.93 10.99 -10.57
C PHE A 566 -32.91 12.11 -10.32
N GLY A 567 -33.34 13.36 -10.48
CA GLY A 567 -32.51 14.54 -10.22
C GLY A 567 -32.76 15.11 -8.83
N GLY A 568 -31.68 15.50 -8.13
CA GLY A 568 -31.71 16.15 -6.82
C GLY A 568 -30.77 17.37 -6.78
N LEU A 569 -31.27 18.51 -6.29
CA LEU A 569 -30.65 19.83 -6.45
C LEU A 569 -29.24 19.99 -5.88
N VAL A 570 -28.44 20.79 -6.60
CA VAL A 570 -27.24 21.45 -6.10
C VAL A 570 -27.56 22.38 -4.92
N THR A 571 -26.77 22.31 -3.85
CA THR A 571 -26.49 23.50 -3.03
C THR A 571 -25.05 23.52 -2.52
N ARG A 572 -24.23 24.46 -3.03
CA ARG A 572 -22.97 24.86 -2.38
C ARG A 572 -23.28 25.56 -1.06
N ARG A 573 -22.47 25.32 -0.02
CA ARG A 573 -22.26 26.29 1.06
C ARG A 573 -20.77 26.45 1.36
N LYS A 574 -20.32 27.70 1.36
CA LYS A 574 -19.03 28.12 1.95
C LYS A 574 -19.30 28.62 3.37
N TYR A 575 -18.46 28.23 4.31
CA TYR A 575 -18.01 29.05 5.44
C TYR A 575 -16.49 28.79 5.54
N LEU A 576 -15.60 29.78 5.72
CA LEU A 576 -15.49 30.79 6.78
C LEU A 576 -15.31 30.17 8.17
#